data_AF-A0AA38PYT1-F1
#
_entry.id   AF-A0AA38PYT1-F1
#
_cell.length_a   1.000
_cell.length_b   1.000
_cell.length_c   1.000
_cell.angle_alpha   90.00
_cell.angle_beta   90.00
_cell.angle_gamma   90.00
#
_symmetry.space_group_name_H-M   'P 1'
#
loop_
_entity.id
_entity.type
_entity.pdbx_description
1 polymer ?
#
loop_
_entity_poly.entity_id
_entity_poly.type
_entity_poly.pdbx_seq_one_letter_code
_entity_poly.pdbx_strand_id
1 'polypeptide(L)'
;MLIVIGLFIASISVYLLTVQALRWSRYTAIHRKFGHKHESGLLTPEDAQEILRVSSLYDMPALMNYALAFALFKTYAIPSISKILSNTKELKSAQSISKRYADTEILISTWVFCPISGKSSTVSQPSNTSRQSFGNTADTQKAGATAERGDVDDPRAMIALARVNWLHSKYFITNDDYLYTLALFAFEPPKWARLYGWRALSPMEEEAFYIFWVEIGQRMGIRDIPETIKEFRTWVVEYEAKTMVPAQTNYDVATYTTEELLHVVPESFGLKKFFRRLTVCALEENVRIAMIQPKQPTYLHFILHTVLYSVAFVQRYLCLPRSDSNHGAAIDISLPENACPVPSSKLFRMHPKWFQARPWYKPEPRTFGGRMRDWVAFKIGLYDALPGPKLQSEGYRLEEMGPAKYEKSGNEEAIGMAGEFYGCPISAPFSRR
;
A
#
# COMPACT_ATOMS: atom_id res chain seq x y z
N MET A 1 -39.37 29.83 19.23
CA MET A 1 -38.61 28.67 19.77
C MET A 1 -38.87 27.39 18.97
N LEU A 2 -40.12 26.92 18.83
CA LEU A 2 -40.45 25.69 18.07
C LEU A 2 -40.00 25.70 16.60
N ILE A 3 -40.13 26.83 15.90
CA ILE A 3 -39.68 26.97 14.51
C ILE A 3 -38.15 26.81 14.40
N VAL A 4 -37.39 27.39 15.33
CA VAL A 4 -35.92 27.30 15.35
C VAL A 4 -35.46 25.86 15.60
N ILE A 5 -36.10 25.17 16.56
CA ILE A 5 -35.84 23.75 16.84
C ILE A 5 -36.17 22.90 15.61
N GLY A 6 -37.31 23.16 14.95
CA GLY A 6 -37.72 22.46 13.73
C GLY A 6 -36.72 22.65 12.58
N LEU A 7 -36.25 23.87 12.34
CA LEU A 7 -35.24 24.16 11.31
C LEU A 7 -33.90 23.47 11.61
N PHE A 8 -33.48 23.43 12.88
CA PHE A 8 -32.27 22.75 13.30
C PHE A 8 -32.33 21.24 13.06
N ILE A 9 -33.44 20.59 13.46
CA ILE A 9 -33.66 19.16 13.23
C ILE A 9 -33.71 18.85 11.72
N ALA A 10 -34.39 19.69 10.94
CA ALA A 10 -34.45 19.54 9.48
C ALA A 10 -33.05 19.65 8.85
N SER A 11 -32.25 20.63 9.27
CA SER A 11 -30.87 20.81 8.79
C SER A 11 -29.98 19.60 9.09
N ILE A 12 -30.04 19.08 10.32
CA ILE A 12 -29.29 17.85 10.70
C ILE A 12 -29.77 16.67 9.86
N SER A 13 -31.07 16.49 9.71
CA SER A 13 -31.65 15.37 8.94
C SER A 13 -31.20 15.42 7.48
N VAL A 14 -31.27 16.59 6.84
CA VAL A 14 -30.80 16.80 5.47
C VAL A 14 -29.31 16.51 5.36
N TYR A 15 -28.49 16.97 6.31
CA TYR A 15 -27.06 16.71 6.32
C TYR A 15 -26.76 15.20 6.42
N LEU A 16 -27.38 14.49 7.37
CA LEU A 16 -27.16 13.06 7.57
C LEU A 16 -27.60 12.24 6.36
N LEU A 17 -28.74 12.59 5.73
CA LEU A 17 -29.18 11.97 4.48
C LEU A 17 -28.22 12.22 3.33
N THR A 18 -27.69 13.44 3.22
CA THR A 18 -26.67 13.81 2.22
C THR A 18 -25.39 12.99 2.42
N VAL A 19 -24.93 12.87 3.67
CA VAL A 19 -23.77 12.03 4.02
C VAL A 19 -24.01 10.59 3.59
N GLN A 20 -25.16 10.00 3.93
CA GLN A 20 -25.47 8.62 3.55
C GLN A 20 -25.51 8.45 2.02
N ALA A 21 -26.21 9.32 1.30
CA ALA A 21 -26.35 9.22 -0.15
C ALA A 21 -25.00 9.33 -0.88
N LEU A 22 -24.19 10.33 -0.54
CA LEU A 22 -22.91 10.55 -1.21
C LEU A 22 -21.88 9.46 -0.87
N ARG A 23 -21.90 8.94 0.36
CA ARG A 23 -20.93 7.94 0.83
C ARG A 23 -21.01 6.63 0.06
N TRP A 24 -22.21 6.21 -0.33
CA TRP A 24 -22.42 4.99 -1.13
C TRP A 24 -22.33 5.22 -2.64
N SER A 25 -22.20 6.46 -3.11
CA SER A 25 -22.20 6.77 -4.55
C SER A 25 -21.06 6.07 -5.29
N ARG A 26 -19.83 6.07 -4.74
CA ARG A 26 -18.67 5.42 -5.39
C ARG A 26 -18.77 3.91 -5.37
N TYR A 27 -19.20 3.35 -4.23
CA TYR A 27 -19.49 1.93 -4.11
C TYR A 27 -20.50 1.46 -5.17
N THR A 28 -21.62 2.17 -5.31
CA THR A 28 -22.64 1.82 -6.31
C THR A 28 -22.12 1.98 -7.73
N ALA A 29 -21.33 3.02 -8.01
CA ALA A 29 -20.73 3.24 -9.33
C ALA A 29 -19.76 2.11 -9.73
N ILE A 30 -18.86 1.70 -8.82
CA ILE A 30 -17.88 0.65 -9.10
C ILE A 30 -18.55 -0.72 -9.32
N HIS A 31 -19.59 -1.03 -8.53
CA HIS A 31 -20.37 -2.26 -8.71
C HIS A 31 -21.21 -2.26 -9.97
N ARG A 32 -21.80 -1.11 -10.35
CA ARG A 32 -22.50 -0.99 -11.64
C ARG A 32 -21.54 -1.23 -12.81
N LYS A 33 -20.30 -0.75 -12.70
CA LYS A 33 -19.30 -0.88 -13.76
C LYS A 33 -18.77 -2.31 -13.89
N PHE A 34 -18.46 -2.97 -12.77
CA PHE A 34 -17.71 -4.24 -12.78
C PHE A 34 -18.51 -5.47 -12.32
N GLY A 35 -19.75 -5.30 -11.83
CA GLY A 35 -20.56 -6.41 -11.30
C GLY A 35 -20.77 -7.54 -12.31
N HIS A 36 -21.06 -7.21 -13.57
CA HIS A 36 -21.22 -8.22 -14.63
C HIS A 36 -19.91 -8.98 -14.93
N LYS A 37 -18.75 -8.32 -14.83
CA LYS A 37 -17.44 -8.97 -15.01
C LYS A 37 -17.12 -9.90 -13.83
N HIS A 38 -17.46 -9.49 -12.62
CA HIS A 38 -17.33 -10.32 -11.42
C HIS A 38 -18.17 -11.59 -11.54
N GLU A 39 -19.46 -11.46 -11.88
CA GLU A 39 -20.37 -12.60 -12.02
C GLU A 39 -19.95 -13.57 -13.13
N SER A 40 -19.25 -13.09 -14.16
CA SER A 40 -18.73 -13.91 -15.25
C SER A 40 -17.29 -14.43 -15.02
N GLY A 41 -16.64 -14.05 -13.92
CA GLY A 41 -15.25 -14.42 -13.64
C GLY A 41 -14.23 -13.81 -14.61
N LEU A 42 -14.53 -12.64 -15.17
CA LEU A 42 -13.75 -11.97 -16.22
C LEU A 42 -13.06 -10.67 -15.75
N LEU A 43 -12.89 -10.48 -14.44
CA LEU A 43 -12.12 -9.35 -13.91
C LEU A 43 -10.64 -9.48 -14.29
N THR A 44 -10.10 -8.47 -14.98
CA THR A 44 -8.65 -8.39 -15.24
C THR A 44 -7.89 -7.79 -14.06
N PRO A 45 -6.56 -7.92 -13.99
CA PRO A 45 -5.76 -7.20 -13.00
C PRO A 45 -5.97 -5.68 -13.00
N GLU A 46 -6.18 -5.07 -14.16
CA GLU A 46 -6.45 -3.63 -14.29
C GLU A 46 -7.85 -3.27 -13.77
N ASP A 47 -8.85 -4.10 -14.04
CA ASP A 47 -10.19 -3.95 -13.45
C ASP A 47 -10.09 -4.05 -11.91
N ALA A 48 -9.38 -5.06 -11.42
CA ALA A 48 -9.12 -5.30 -10.00
C ALA A 48 -8.40 -4.11 -9.34
N GLN A 49 -7.41 -3.53 -10.02
CA GLN A 49 -6.72 -2.32 -9.58
C GLN A 49 -7.67 -1.13 -9.49
N GLU A 50 -8.59 -0.96 -10.45
CA GLU A 50 -9.56 0.13 -10.41
C GLU A 50 -10.54 -0.05 -9.24
N ILE A 51 -10.97 -1.29 -8.96
CA ILE A 51 -11.89 -1.61 -7.86
C ILE A 51 -11.23 -1.36 -6.50
N LEU A 52 -10.02 -1.88 -6.25
CA LEU A 52 -9.35 -1.75 -4.94
C LEU A 52 -9.03 -0.30 -4.59
N ARG A 53 -8.82 0.58 -5.58
CA ARG A 53 -8.57 2.01 -5.37
C ARG A 53 -9.71 2.70 -4.64
N VAL A 54 -10.96 2.23 -4.77
CA VAL A 54 -12.12 2.85 -4.09
C VAL A 54 -11.95 2.77 -2.58
N SER A 55 -11.69 1.57 -2.04
CA SER A 55 -11.49 1.38 -0.60
C SER A 55 -10.21 2.06 -0.10
N SER A 56 -9.15 1.99 -0.89
CA SER A 56 -7.79 2.41 -0.51
C SER A 56 -7.52 3.89 -0.64
N LEU A 57 -8.24 4.62 -1.50
CA LEU A 57 -8.03 6.07 -1.69
C LEU A 57 -9.19 6.92 -1.16
N TYR A 58 -10.43 6.41 -1.20
CA TYR A 58 -11.61 7.21 -0.87
C TYR A 58 -12.26 6.81 0.44
N ASP A 59 -12.59 5.53 0.60
CA ASP A 59 -13.48 5.11 1.68
C ASP A 59 -12.76 5.14 3.03
N MET A 60 -11.62 4.46 3.14
CA MET A 60 -10.90 4.30 4.40
C MET A 60 -9.38 4.19 4.24
N PRO A 61 -8.71 5.14 3.54
CA PRO A 61 -7.27 5.11 3.24
C PRO A 61 -6.40 4.90 4.49
N ALA A 62 -6.64 5.65 5.56
CA ALA A 62 -5.87 5.51 6.80
C ALA A 62 -6.01 4.10 7.40
N LEU A 63 -7.21 3.52 7.36
CA LEU A 63 -7.42 2.16 7.88
C LEU A 63 -6.72 1.12 7.02
N MET A 64 -6.79 1.25 5.69
CA MET A 64 -6.09 0.34 4.77
C MET A 64 -4.57 0.40 4.98
N ASN A 65 -4.02 1.60 5.19
CA ASN A 65 -2.60 1.78 5.50
C ASN A 65 -2.23 1.17 6.86
N TYR A 66 -3.04 1.38 7.90
CA TYR A 66 -2.79 0.77 9.22
C TYR A 66 -2.92 -0.75 9.18
N ALA A 67 -3.84 -1.31 8.40
CA ALA A 67 -3.95 -2.75 8.21
C ALA A 67 -2.64 -3.34 7.68
N LEU A 68 -2.05 -2.72 6.66
CA LEU A 68 -0.75 -3.14 6.11
C LEU A 68 0.40 -2.89 7.09
N ALA A 69 0.41 -1.77 7.81
CA ALA A 69 1.42 -1.50 8.83
C ALA A 69 1.41 -2.54 9.95
N PHE A 70 0.23 -3.00 10.38
CA PHE A 70 0.10 -4.08 11.37
C PHE A 70 0.34 -5.46 10.77
N ALA A 71 0.04 -5.67 9.49
CA ALA A 71 0.40 -6.89 8.78
C ALA A 71 1.92 -7.13 8.79
N LEU A 72 2.75 -6.07 8.72
CA LEU A 72 4.20 -6.21 8.86
C LEU A 72 4.61 -6.90 10.16
N PHE A 73 3.91 -6.67 11.27
CA PHE A 73 4.19 -7.36 12.53
C PHE A 73 3.98 -8.87 12.45
N LYS A 74 3.08 -9.34 11.58
CA LYS A 74 2.91 -10.78 11.33
C LYS A 74 4.15 -11.38 10.68
N THR A 75 4.80 -10.66 9.76
CA THR A 75 6.07 -11.11 9.18
C THR A 75 7.20 -11.15 10.21
N TYR A 76 7.16 -10.28 11.23
CA TYR A 76 8.15 -10.29 12.31
C TYR A 76 8.01 -11.49 13.24
N ALA A 77 6.83 -12.09 13.32
CA ALA A 77 6.55 -13.29 14.11
C ALA A 77 7.12 -14.58 13.48
N ILE A 78 7.75 -14.50 12.32
CA ILE A 78 8.30 -15.65 11.59
C ILE A 78 9.83 -15.57 11.60
N PRO A 79 10.55 -16.53 12.23
CA PRO A 79 12.00 -16.43 12.41
C PRO A 79 12.83 -16.35 11.13
N SER A 80 12.41 -17.02 10.04
CA SER A 80 13.10 -16.93 8.73
C SER A 80 13.09 -15.50 8.21
N ILE A 81 11.94 -14.83 8.28
CA ILE A 81 11.78 -13.44 7.83
C ILE A 81 12.46 -12.46 8.80
N SER A 82 12.19 -12.57 10.12
CA SER A 82 12.72 -11.62 11.12
C SER A 82 14.25 -11.62 11.16
N LYS A 83 14.89 -12.78 10.94
CA LYS A 83 16.34 -12.90 10.83
C LYS A 83 16.89 -12.16 9.61
N ILE A 84 16.24 -12.25 8.45
CA ILE A 84 16.61 -11.48 7.26
C ILE A 84 16.50 -9.98 7.55
N LEU A 85 15.35 -9.55 8.10
CA LEU A 85 15.10 -8.15 8.45
C LEU A 85 16.14 -7.60 9.43
N SER A 86 16.46 -8.34 10.49
CA SER A 86 17.51 -7.98 11.45
C SER A 86 18.89 -7.90 10.76
N ASN A 87 19.21 -8.84 9.88
CA ASN A 87 20.48 -8.87 9.15
C ASN A 87 20.63 -7.75 8.12
N THR A 88 19.53 -7.18 7.62
CA THR A 88 19.61 -6.02 6.72
C THR A 88 20.25 -4.81 7.39
N LYS A 89 20.15 -4.71 8.73
CA LYS A 89 20.52 -3.53 9.56
C LYS A 89 19.67 -2.29 9.31
N GLU A 90 18.65 -2.38 8.45
CA GLU A 90 17.77 -1.26 8.13
C GLU A 90 16.70 -0.99 9.20
N LEU A 91 16.48 -1.93 10.13
CA LEU A 91 15.57 -1.77 11.27
C LEU A 91 16.31 -1.52 12.61
N LYS A 92 17.58 -1.07 12.58
CA LYS A 92 18.40 -0.95 13.81
C LYS A 92 18.54 0.46 14.36
N SER A 93 18.17 1.49 13.60
CA SER A 93 18.29 2.88 14.02
C SER A 93 17.12 3.70 13.52
N ALA A 94 16.77 4.78 14.22
CA ALA A 94 15.71 5.71 13.81
C ALA A 94 15.95 6.30 12.41
N GLN A 95 17.20 6.41 11.94
CA GLN A 95 17.48 6.95 10.61
C GLN A 95 17.23 5.92 9.51
N SER A 96 17.78 4.71 9.67
CA SER A 96 17.61 3.66 8.67
C SER A 96 16.17 3.17 8.58
N ILE A 97 15.48 3.05 9.72
CA ILE A 97 14.09 2.61 9.75
C ILE A 97 13.17 3.63 9.07
N SER A 98 13.34 4.92 9.38
CA SER A 98 12.53 5.99 8.80
C SER A 98 12.67 6.07 7.28
N LYS A 99 13.91 5.97 6.75
CA LYS A 99 14.11 5.94 5.29
C LYS A 99 13.48 4.69 4.68
N ARG A 100 13.68 3.52 5.30
CA ARG A 100 13.12 2.25 4.83
C ARG A 100 11.59 2.32 4.73
N TYR A 101 10.92 2.91 5.73
CA TYR A 101 9.48 3.12 5.72
C TYR A 101 9.05 4.05 4.58
N ALA A 102 9.71 5.20 4.43
CA ALA A 102 9.40 6.14 3.34
C ALA A 102 9.57 5.48 1.96
N ASP A 103 10.68 4.78 1.72
CA ASP A 103 10.93 4.09 0.44
C ASP A 103 9.91 3.00 0.18
N THR A 104 9.59 2.19 1.19
CA THR A 104 8.64 1.07 1.06
C THR A 104 7.23 1.59 0.78
N GLU A 105 6.81 2.65 1.47
CA GLU A 105 5.52 3.28 1.24
C GLU A 105 5.39 3.84 -0.18
N ILE A 106 6.43 4.51 -0.67
CA ILE A 106 6.45 5.06 -2.02
C ILE A 106 6.45 3.94 -3.06
N LEU A 107 7.30 2.93 -2.92
CA LEU A 107 7.37 1.80 -3.85
C LEU A 107 6.03 1.06 -3.93
N ILE A 108 5.45 0.67 -2.79
CA ILE A 108 4.15 -0.02 -2.74
C ILE A 108 3.05 0.87 -3.31
N SER A 109 2.95 2.12 -2.86
CA SER A 109 1.94 3.06 -3.39
C SER A 109 2.05 3.22 -4.90
N THR A 110 3.27 3.15 -5.45
CA THR A 110 3.51 3.27 -6.89
C THR A 110 2.86 2.14 -7.67
N TRP A 111 3.14 0.87 -7.39
CA TRP A 111 2.50 -0.20 -8.17
C TRP A 111 1.04 -0.44 -7.80
N VAL A 112 0.58 0.00 -6.62
CA VAL A 112 -0.84 -0.09 -6.24
C VAL A 112 -1.66 0.99 -6.96
N PHE A 113 -1.14 2.22 -7.09
CA PHE A 113 -1.93 3.36 -7.56
C PHE A 113 -1.57 3.89 -8.94
N CYS A 114 -0.38 3.64 -9.48
CA CYS A 114 -0.08 3.87 -10.90
C CYS A 114 -0.59 2.68 -11.76
N PRO A 115 -0.91 2.87 -13.04
CA PRO A 115 -1.33 1.78 -13.93
C PRO A 115 -0.35 0.59 -13.88
N ILE A 116 -0.87 -0.62 -13.67
CA ILE A 116 -0.07 -1.88 -13.74
C ILE A 116 0.09 -2.42 -15.18
N SER A 117 -0.11 -1.55 -16.18
CA SER A 117 0.00 -1.86 -17.60
C SER A 117 1.30 -2.61 -17.93
N GLY A 118 1.27 -3.38 -19.02
CA GLY A 118 2.40 -4.18 -19.49
C GLY A 118 2.01 -5.64 -19.75
N LYS A 119 3.00 -6.49 -20.00
CA LYS A 119 2.76 -7.93 -20.20
C LYS A 119 2.30 -8.55 -18.88
N SER A 120 1.06 -9.01 -18.82
CA SER A 120 0.61 -9.87 -17.71
C SER A 120 1.42 -11.16 -17.73
N SER A 121 1.78 -11.63 -16.54
CA SER A 121 2.58 -12.84 -16.34
C SER A 121 1.77 -14.13 -16.48
N THR A 122 0.56 -14.08 -17.08
CA THR A 122 -0.17 -15.28 -17.49
C THR A 122 0.66 -16.03 -18.54
N VAL A 123 1.57 -16.86 -18.05
CA VAL A 123 2.13 -18.01 -18.74
C VAL A 123 0.96 -18.75 -19.35
N SER A 124 1.07 -19.05 -20.65
CA SER A 124 0.15 -19.84 -21.45
C SER A 124 -0.52 -20.92 -20.62
N GLN A 125 -1.79 -20.73 -20.29
CA GLN A 125 -2.64 -21.81 -19.77
C GLN A 125 -2.58 -22.97 -20.77
N PRO A 126 -2.15 -24.19 -20.39
CA PRO A 126 -2.36 -25.35 -21.23
C PRO A 126 -3.87 -25.57 -21.30
N SER A 127 -4.43 -25.38 -22.49
CA SER A 127 -5.83 -25.68 -22.78
C SER A 127 -6.10 -27.17 -22.58
N ASN A 128 -6.94 -27.49 -21.60
CA ASN A 128 -7.70 -28.73 -21.49
C ASN A 128 -9.02 -28.31 -20.80
N THR A 129 -10.23 -28.39 -21.36
CA THR A 129 -10.78 -29.33 -22.34
C THR A 129 -12.10 -28.76 -22.90
N SER A 130 -12.35 -29.03 -24.18
CA SER A 130 -13.66 -29.17 -24.85
C SER A 130 -14.73 -28.07 -24.70
N ARG A 131 -14.76 -27.13 -25.66
CA ARG A 131 -16.02 -26.71 -26.31
C ARG A 131 -15.85 -26.71 -27.83
N GLN A 132 -16.82 -27.33 -28.47
CA GLN A 132 -16.83 -27.72 -29.87
C GLN A 132 -16.64 -26.55 -30.84
N SER A 133 -15.81 -26.83 -31.84
CA SER A 133 -15.65 -26.13 -33.10
C SER A 133 -16.98 -25.96 -33.84
N PHE A 134 -17.27 -24.73 -34.27
CA PHE A 134 -17.89 -24.45 -35.56
C PHE A 134 -17.39 -23.09 -36.07
N GLY A 135 -16.80 -23.06 -37.27
CA GLY A 135 -16.77 -21.86 -38.11
C GLY A 135 -15.39 -21.30 -38.50
N ASN A 136 -14.79 -21.94 -39.51
CA ASN A 136 -14.02 -21.38 -40.63
C ASN A 136 -12.88 -20.37 -40.40
N THR A 137 -11.71 -20.84 -40.81
CA THR A 137 -10.51 -20.11 -41.25
C THR A 137 -10.78 -19.19 -42.44
N ALA A 138 -10.72 -17.88 -42.23
CA ALA A 138 -10.22 -16.85 -43.15
C ALA A 138 -10.51 -15.49 -42.53
N ASP A 139 -9.50 -14.84 -41.92
CA ASP A 139 -9.35 -13.37 -41.86
C ASP A 139 -8.20 -13.02 -40.89
N THR A 140 -6.99 -13.39 -41.29
CA THR A 140 -5.75 -12.89 -40.67
C THR A 140 -5.41 -11.53 -41.28
N GLN A 141 -6.23 -10.50 -41.02
CA GLN A 141 -5.90 -9.07 -41.23
C GLN A 141 -7.12 -8.20 -40.95
N LYS A 142 -7.33 -7.85 -39.66
CA LYS A 142 -8.01 -6.62 -39.18
C LYS A 142 -8.14 -6.66 -37.66
N ALA A 143 -6.99 -6.65 -36.97
CA ALA A 143 -6.92 -6.16 -35.59
C ALA A 143 -6.55 -4.68 -35.66
N GLY A 144 -7.50 -3.87 -36.10
CA GLY A 144 -7.42 -2.42 -36.14
C GLY A 144 -8.78 -1.86 -35.77
N ALA A 145 -8.81 -0.95 -34.80
CA ALA A 145 -9.96 -0.24 -34.27
C ALA A 145 -10.83 -1.01 -33.25
N THR A 146 -10.47 -0.89 -31.97
CA THR A 146 -11.28 -0.25 -30.91
C THR A 146 -10.48 -0.20 -29.60
N ALA A 147 -9.38 0.55 -29.62
CA ALA A 147 -8.67 0.97 -28.41
C ALA A 147 -9.11 2.41 -28.07
N GLU A 148 -10.35 2.55 -27.58
CA GLU A 148 -10.84 3.81 -27.00
C GLU A 148 -10.80 3.71 -25.47
N ARG A 149 -9.59 3.76 -24.92
CA ARG A 149 -9.32 4.26 -23.56
C ARG A 149 -7.90 4.78 -23.59
N GLY A 150 -7.71 6.09 -23.38
CA GLY A 150 -6.40 6.74 -23.43
C GLY A 150 -5.42 6.04 -22.48
N ASP A 151 -4.57 5.19 -23.06
CA ASP A 151 -3.54 4.42 -22.37
C ASP A 151 -2.42 5.41 -22.05
N VAL A 152 -2.46 5.94 -20.84
CA VAL A 152 -1.42 6.84 -20.35
C VAL A 152 -0.19 5.97 -20.10
N ASP A 153 0.83 6.13 -20.95
CA ASP A 153 2.13 5.45 -20.89
C ASP A 153 2.84 5.77 -19.55
N ASP A 154 2.55 4.99 -18.51
CA ASP A 154 3.07 5.19 -17.15
C ASP A 154 3.85 3.96 -16.66
N PRO A 155 5.19 3.94 -16.84
CA PRO A 155 6.01 2.79 -16.48
C PRO A 155 6.30 2.71 -14.97
N ARG A 156 5.82 3.65 -14.15
CA ARG A 156 6.24 3.77 -12.74
C ARG A 156 5.96 2.50 -11.93
N ALA A 157 4.81 1.86 -12.14
CA ALA A 157 4.49 0.61 -11.45
C ALA A 157 5.54 -0.47 -11.74
N MET A 158 5.96 -0.60 -13.00
CA MET A 158 6.95 -1.61 -13.41
C MET A 158 8.35 -1.29 -12.91
N ILE A 159 8.74 -0.02 -12.89
CA ILE A 159 10.04 0.39 -12.33
C ILE A 159 10.09 0.11 -10.83
N ALA A 160 9.02 0.44 -10.09
CA ALA A 160 8.93 0.18 -8.66
C ALA A 160 8.99 -1.33 -8.36
N LEU A 161 8.26 -2.14 -9.12
CA LEU A 161 8.24 -3.59 -8.95
C LEU A 161 9.59 -4.24 -9.30
N ALA A 162 10.18 -3.85 -10.43
CA ALA A 162 11.51 -4.32 -10.83
C ALA A 162 12.59 -3.93 -9.82
N ARG A 163 12.50 -2.73 -9.23
CA ARG A 163 13.40 -2.31 -8.16
C ARG A 163 13.27 -3.21 -6.94
N VAL A 164 12.05 -3.54 -6.53
CA VAL A 164 11.82 -4.44 -5.40
C VAL A 164 12.33 -5.84 -5.68
N ASN A 165 12.07 -6.39 -6.87
CA ASN A 165 12.62 -7.69 -7.27
C ASN A 165 14.16 -7.69 -7.21
N TRP A 166 14.80 -6.64 -7.72
CA TRP A 166 16.26 -6.51 -7.66
C TRP A 166 16.77 -6.42 -6.21
N LEU A 167 16.11 -5.63 -5.35
CA LEU A 167 16.48 -5.51 -3.93
C LEU A 167 16.33 -6.83 -3.20
N HIS A 168 15.23 -7.54 -3.44
CA HIS A 168 14.98 -8.83 -2.80
C HIS A 168 15.93 -9.93 -3.29
N SER A 169 16.42 -9.86 -4.54
CA SER A 169 17.44 -10.80 -5.05
C SER A 169 18.75 -10.82 -4.24
N LYS A 170 18.99 -9.80 -3.42
CA LYS A 170 20.18 -9.70 -2.57
C LYS A 170 20.06 -10.51 -1.27
N TYR A 171 18.91 -11.13 -1.04
CA TYR A 171 18.61 -11.88 0.17
C TYR A 171 18.05 -13.25 -0.19
N PHE A 172 18.37 -14.25 0.63
CA PHE A 172 17.76 -15.56 0.51
C PHE A 172 16.39 -15.54 1.18
N ILE A 173 15.33 -15.33 0.39
CA ILE A 173 13.93 -15.35 0.82
C ILE A 173 13.31 -16.61 0.22
N THR A 174 12.68 -17.44 1.05
CA THR A 174 12.02 -18.67 0.57
C THR A 174 10.74 -18.33 -0.20
N ASN A 175 10.30 -19.23 -1.08
CA ASN A 175 9.02 -19.05 -1.77
C ASN A 175 7.85 -18.94 -0.78
N ASP A 176 7.86 -19.74 0.28
CA ASP A 176 6.80 -19.70 1.29
C ASP A 176 6.79 -18.37 2.05
N ASP A 177 7.96 -17.79 2.37
CA ASP A 177 8.03 -16.46 3.01
C ASP A 177 7.50 -15.36 2.09
N TYR A 178 7.79 -15.44 0.79
CA TYR A 178 7.21 -14.56 -0.22
C TYR A 178 5.69 -14.72 -0.31
N LEU A 179 5.23 -15.97 -0.45
CA LEU A 179 3.83 -16.31 -0.61
C LEU A 179 3.01 -15.89 0.61
N TYR A 180 3.56 -16.08 1.81
CA TYR A 180 2.95 -15.60 3.05
C TYR A 180 2.86 -14.08 3.09
N THR A 181 3.95 -13.38 2.77
CA THR A 181 3.95 -11.91 2.73
C THR A 181 2.95 -11.38 1.71
N LEU A 182 2.83 -12.03 0.54
CA LEU A 182 1.84 -11.69 -0.48
C LEU A 182 0.40 -11.84 0.05
N ALA A 183 0.12 -12.91 0.78
CA ALA A 183 -1.19 -13.18 1.35
C ALA A 183 -1.63 -12.07 2.31
N LEU A 184 -0.69 -11.51 3.08
CA LEU A 184 -0.98 -10.42 4.00
C LEU A 184 -1.50 -9.17 3.27
N PHE A 185 -0.92 -8.83 2.12
CA PHE A 185 -1.40 -7.73 1.29
C PHE A 185 -2.80 -7.99 0.73
N ALA A 186 -3.08 -9.23 0.33
CA ALA A 186 -4.39 -9.62 -0.21
C ALA A 186 -5.49 -9.66 0.85
N PHE A 187 -5.17 -10.05 2.10
CA PHE A 187 -6.18 -10.45 3.08
C PHE A 187 -6.29 -9.58 4.33
N GLU A 188 -5.23 -8.91 4.77
CA GLU A 188 -5.29 -8.07 5.97
C GLU A 188 -6.12 -6.80 5.77
N PRO A 189 -6.01 -6.05 4.65
CA PRO A 189 -6.86 -4.87 4.45
C PRO A 189 -8.37 -5.20 4.41
N PRO A 190 -8.85 -6.22 3.67
CA PRO A 190 -10.26 -6.62 3.75
C PRO A 190 -10.69 -7.08 5.15
N LYS A 191 -9.83 -7.81 5.88
CA LYS A 191 -10.09 -8.22 7.28
C LYS A 191 -10.28 -7.00 8.18
N TRP A 192 -9.40 -6.01 8.09
CA TRP A 192 -9.49 -4.77 8.86
C TRP A 192 -10.68 -3.91 8.45
N ALA A 193 -11.03 -3.84 7.16
CA ALA A 193 -12.25 -3.16 6.70
C ALA A 193 -13.50 -3.77 7.35
N ARG A 194 -13.59 -5.10 7.42
CA ARG A 194 -14.70 -5.79 8.07
C ARG A 194 -14.78 -5.52 9.57
N LEU A 195 -13.63 -5.46 10.25
CA LEU A 195 -13.56 -5.29 11.70
C LEU A 195 -13.73 -3.82 12.13
N TYR A 196 -13.10 -2.87 11.43
CA TYR A 196 -12.93 -1.49 11.89
C TYR A 196 -13.23 -0.46 10.81
N GLY A 197 -13.60 -0.89 9.61
CA GLY A 197 -14.05 0.00 8.54
C GLY A 197 -15.46 0.50 8.80
N TRP A 198 -15.81 1.63 8.19
CA TRP A 198 -17.20 2.08 8.19
C TRP A 198 -18.12 1.14 7.38
N ARG A 199 -17.53 0.30 6.51
CA ARG A 199 -18.17 -0.83 5.82
C ARG A 199 -17.17 -1.98 5.62
N ALA A 200 -17.68 -3.18 5.45
CA ALA A 200 -16.91 -4.29 4.89
C ALA A 200 -16.74 -4.11 3.36
N LEU A 201 -15.74 -4.79 2.80
CA LEU A 201 -15.61 -4.95 1.36
C LEU A 201 -16.63 -5.97 0.86
N SER A 202 -17.14 -5.78 -0.36
CA SER A 202 -18.02 -6.74 -1.01
C SER A 202 -17.24 -7.96 -1.53
N PRO A 203 -17.91 -9.07 -1.90
CA PRO A 203 -17.24 -10.20 -2.55
C PRO A 203 -16.43 -9.80 -3.79
N MET A 204 -16.96 -8.90 -4.63
CA MET A 204 -16.27 -8.37 -5.80
C MET A 204 -15.00 -7.61 -5.42
N GLU A 205 -15.05 -6.79 -4.36
CA GLU A 205 -13.88 -6.05 -3.88
C GLU A 205 -12.83 -6.98 -3.24
N GLU A 206 -13.26 -7.99 -2.47
CA GLU A 206 -12.34 -9.01 -1.93
C GLU A 206 -11.65 -9.81 -3.04
N GLU A 207 -12.38 -10.18 -4.09
CA GLU A 207 -11.81 -10.84 -5.27
C GLU A 207 -10.87 -9.92 -6.04
N ALA A 208 -11.21 -8.63 -6.20
CA ALA A 208 -10.32 -7.65 -6.83
C ALA A 208 -8.99 -7.52 -6.06
N PHE A 209 -9.02 -7.47 -4.72
CA PHE A 209 -7.77 -7.50 -3.94
C PHE A 209 -6.96 -8.75 -4.24
N TYR A 210 -7.61 -9.91 -4.29
CA TYR A 210 -6.94 -11.17 -4.59
C TYR A 210 -6.31 -11.18 -5.99
N ILE A 211 -7.08 -10.89 -7.04
CA ILE A 211 -6.59 -10.87 -8.43
C ILE A 211 -5.40 -9.92 -8.58
N PHE A 212 -5.51 -8.71 -8.03
CA PHE A 212 -4.44 -7.72 -8.11
C PHE A 212 -3.15 -8.22 -7.45
N TRP A 213 -3.24 -8.78 -6.24
CA TRP A 213 -2.04 -9.26 -5.55
C TRP A 213 -1.50 -10.55 -6.14
N VAL A 214 -2.32 -11.42 -6.74
CA VAL A 214 -1.83 -12.57 -7.52
C VAL A 214 -0.99 -12.09 -8.70
N GLU A 215 -1.45 -11.09 -9.47
CA GLU A 215 -0.68 -10.51 -10.58
C GLU A 215 0.66 -9.94 -10.11
N ILE A 216 0.66 -9.18 -9.00
CA ILE A 216 1.91 -8.69 -8.40
C ILE A 216 2.82 -9.86 -8.00
N GLY A 217 2.29 -10.90 -7.35
CA GLY A 217 3.06 -12.07 -6.94
C GLY A 217 3.70 -12.80 -8.12
N GLN A 218 2.97 -12.95 -9.21
CA GLN A 218 3.49 -13.56 -10.45
C GLN A 218 4.65 -12.73 -11.04
N ARG A 219 4.50 -11.40 -11.12
CA ARG A 219 5.57 -10.50 -11.58
C ARG A 219 6.77 -10.45 -10.61
N MET A 220 6.58 -10.82 -9.35
CA MET A 220 7.66 -11.02 -8.37
C MET A 220 8.32 -12.41 -8.46
N GLY A 221 7.84 -13.30 -9.34
CA GLY A 221 8.34 -14.66 -9.47
C GLY A 221 7.93 -15.59 -8.33
N ILE A 222 6.87 -15.24 -7.58
CA ILE A 222 6.31 -16.08 -6.52
C ILE A 222 5.58 -17.26 -7.18
N ARG A 223 5.92 -18.47 -6.75
CA ARG A 223 5.38 -19.72 -7.27
C ARG A 223 4.33 -20.30 -6.32
N ASP A 224 3.56 -21.24 -6.83
CA ASP A 224 2.62 -22.05 -6.04
C ASP A 224 1.56 -21.19 -5.32
N ILE A 225 1.18 -20.05 -5.92
CA ILE A 225 0.08 -19.20 -5.44
C ILE A 225 -1.21 -20.01 -5.63
N PRO A 226 -1.98 -20.30 -4.56
CA PRO A 226 -3.21 -21.08 -4.68
C PRO A 226 -4.20 -20.45 -5.66
N GLU A 227 -5.06 -21.24 -6.30
CA GLU A 227 -5.98 -20.73 -7.32
C GLU A 227 -7.16 -19.98 -6.69
N THR A 228 -7.64 -20.45 -5.53
CA THR A 228 -8.79 -19.84 -4.86
C THR A 228 -8.42 -19.11 -3.56
N ILE A 229 -9.18 -18.06 -3.25
CA ILE A 229 -9.09 -17.34 -1.97
C ILE A 229 -9.20 -18.29 -0.77
N LYS A 230 -10.07 -19.30 -0.87
CA LYS A 230 -10.30 -20.26 0.22
C LYS A 230 -9.07 -21.12 0.47
N GLU A 231 -8.46 -21.66 -0.57
CA GLU A 231 -7.23 -22.43 -0.47
C GLU A 231 -6.09 -21.57 0.05
N PHE A 232 -5.96 -20.34 -0.45
CA PHE A 232 -4.88 -19.46 0.01
C PHE A 232 -5.03 -19.09 1.48
N ARG A 233 -6.24 -18.82 1.96
CA ARG A 233 -6.50 -18.60 3.40
C ARG A 233 -6.20 -19.84 4.23
N THR A 234 -6.49 -21.03 3.72
CA THR A 234 -6.17 -22.30 4.39
C THR A 234 -4.66 -22.47 4.50
N TRP A 235 -3.94 -22.28 3.40
CA TRP A 235 -2.48 -22.32 3.35
C TRP A 235 -1.85 -21.31 4.31
N VAL A 236 -2.38 -20.08 4.41
CA VAL A 236 -1.92 -19.07 5.37
C VAL A 236 -2.02 -19.58 6.82
N VAL A 237 -3.15 -20.15 7.19
CA VAL A 237 -3.35 -20.67 8.56
C VAL A 237 -2.38 -21.82 8.87
N GLU A 238 -2.19 -22.73 7.91
CA GLU A 238 -1.23 -23.84 8.04
C GLU A 238 0.21 -23.34 8.14
N TYR A 239 0.56 -22.34 7.34
CA TYR A 239 1.88 -21.72 7.35
C TYR A 239 2.16 -21.02 8.70
N GLU A 240 1.20 -20.23 9.20
CA GLU A 240 1.31 -19.57 10.50
C GLU A 240 1.47 -20.58 11.64
N ALA A 241 0.66 -21.65 11.65
CA ALA A 241 0.73 -22.69 12.67
C ALA A 241 2.09 -23.40 12.70
N LYS A 242 2.74 -23.55 11.54
CA LYS A 242 4.05 -24.20 11.41
C LYS A 242 5.22 -23.28 11.74
N THR A 243 5.12 -21.98 11.43
CA THR A 243 6.29 -21.08 11.36
C THR A 243 6.30 -19.94 12.37
N MET A 244 5.14 -19.53 12.91
CA MET A 244 5.06 -18.47 13.91
C MET A 244 5.44 -18.97 15.29
N VAL A 245 6.75 -18.98 15.57
CA VAL A 245 7.31 -19.43 16.84
C VAL A 245 8.13 -18.33 17.52
N PRO A 246 8.23 -18.31 18.86
CA PRO A 246 9.05 -17.36 19.58
C PRO A 246 10.51 -17.34 19.13
N ALA A 247 11.03 -16.14 18.82
CA ALA A 247 12.46 -15.93 18.57
C ALA A 247 12.90 -14.53 19.00
N GLN A 248 14.16 -14.39 19.41
CA GLN A 248 14.71 -13.10 19.84
C GLN A 248 14.67 -12.06 18.72
N THR A 249 14.96 -12.47 17.47
CA THR A 249 14.89 -11.58 16.31
C THR A 249 13.48 -11.05 16.08
N ASN A 250 12.44 -11.82 16.41
CA ASN A 250 11.04 -11.38 16.32
C ASN A 250 10.78 -10.22 17.30
N TYR A 251 11.23 -10.38 18.55
CA TYR A 251 11.13 -9.35 19.59
C TYR A 251 11.90 -8.08 19.23
N ASP A 252 13.12 -8.22 18.71
CA ASP A 252 13.98 -7.08 18.40
C ASP A 252 13.38 -6.21 17.29
N VAL A 253 13.03 -6.81 16.15
CA VAL A 253 12.47 -6.05 15.00
C VAL A 253 11.10 -5.45 15.35
N ALA A 254 10.28 -6.18 16.11
CA ALA A 254 9.02 -5.67 16.65
C ALA A 254 9.21 -4.42 17.51
N THR A 255 10.21 -4.44 18.37
CA THR A 255 10.52 -3.34 19.29
C THR A 255 10.96 -2.12 18.51
N TYR A 256 11.90 -2.27 17.57
CA TYR A 256 12.37 -1.15 16.75
C TYR A 256 11.24 -0.52 15.93
N THR A 257 10.39 -1.33 15.30
CA THR A 257 9.23 -0.84 14.57
C THR A 257 8.21 -0.15 15.48
N THR A 258 7.98 -0.67 16.68
CA THR A 258 7.07 -0.03 17.65
C THR A 258 7.62 1.33 18.09
N GLU A 259 8.93 1.46 18.29
CA GLU A 259 9.53 2.75 18.63
C GLU A 259 9.44 3.77 17.48
N GLU A 260 9.55 3.33 16.22
CA GLU A 260 9.32 4.21 15.06
C GLU A 260 7.87 4.68 14.98
N LEU A 261 6.90 3.77 15.15
CA LEU A 261 5.47 4.11 15.13
C LEU A 261 5.11 5.13 16.22
N LEU A 262 5.78 5.05 17.38
CA LEU A 262 5.54 5.90 18.54
C LEU A 262 6.52 7.06 18.63
N HIS A 263 7.31 7.32 17.59
CA HIS A 263 8.39 8.31 17.64
C HIS A 263 7.89 9.72 17.97
N VAL A 264 6.73 10.11 17.41
CA VAL A 264 6.10 11.42 17.65
C VAL A 264 5.34 11.51 18.98
N VAL A 265 5.22 10.40 19.72
CA VAL A 265 4.46 10.34 20.97
C VAL A 265 5.36 10.77 22.13
N PRO A 266 4.98 11.81 22.91
CA PRO A 266 5.78 12.26 24.04
C PRO A 266 5.98 11.18 25.12
N GLU A 267 7.17 11.16 25.73
CA GLU A 267 7.44 10.35 26.94
C GLU A 267 6.74 10.93 28.18
N SER A 268 6.34 12.21 28.13
CA SER A 268 5.67 12.89 29.24
C SER A 268 4.37 12.20 29.62
N PHE A 269 4.08 12.20 30.93
CA PHE A 269 2.89 11.56 31.52
C PHE A 269 2.74 10.06 31.21
N GLY A 270 3.80 9.39 30.74
CA GLY A 270 3.76 7.97 30.39
C GLY A 270 2.96 7.65 29.13
N LEU A 271 2.66 8.65 28.27
CA LEU A 271 1.87 8.47 27.06
C LEU A 271 2.49 7.43 26.12
N LYS A 272 3.80 7.53 25.82
CA LYS A 272 4.47 6.56 24.97
C LYS A 272 4.39 5.13 25.51
N LYS A 273 4.54 4.94 26.82
CA LYS A 273 4.36 3.63 27.47
C LYS A 273 2.94 3.11 27.33
N PHE A 274 1.93 3.97 27.45
CA PHE A 274 0.54 3.60 27.23
C PHE A 274 0.30 3.17 25.77
N PHE A 275 0.73 3.96 24.79
CA PHE A 275 0.56 3.63 23.39
C PHE A 275 1.35 2.38 22.97
N ARG A 276 2.53 2.13 23.54
CA ARG A 276 3.27 0.87 23.36
C ARG A 276 2.47 -0.35 23.80
N ARG A 277 1.62 -0.22 24.81
CA ARG A 277 0.73 -1.32 25.22
C ARG A 277 -0.46 -1.46 24.28
N LEU A 278 -0.97 -0.35 23.72
CA LEU A 278 -2.03 -0.39 22.72
C LEU A 278 -1.58 -1.03 21.41
N THR A 279 -0.32 -0.84 20.97
CA THR A 279 0.20 -1.54 19.78
C THR A 279 0.20 -3.05 20.00
N VAL A 280 0.56 -3.53 21.20
CA VAL A 280 0.47 -4.95 21.56
C VAL A 280 -0.98 -5.45 21.57
N CYS A 281 -1.95 -4.60 21.95
CA CYS A 281 -3.37 -4.98 21.94
C CYS A 281 -3.94 -5.18 20.53
N ALA A 282 -3.32 -4.57 19.51
CA ALA A 282 -3.72 -4.70 18.11
C ALA A 282 -3.14 -5.96 17.43
N LEU A 283 -2.20 -6.66 18.07
CA LEU A 283 -1.62 -7.90 17.56
C LEU A 283 -2.58 -9.08 17.78
N GLU A 284 -2.58 -10.01 16.83
CA GLU A 284 -3.19 -11.32 17.02
C GLU A 284 -2.43 -12.12 18.09
N GLU A 285 -3.10 -13.06 18.77
CA GLU A 285 -2.52 -13.74 19.93
C GLU A 285 -1.28 -14.58 19.57
N ASN A 286 -1.31 -15.30 18.44
CA ASN A 286 -0.16 -16.05 17.92
C ASN A 286 1.03 -15.12 17.61
N VAL A 287 0.76 -13.97 16.96
CA VAL A 287 1.76 -12.95 16.62
C VAL A 287 2.39 -12.36 17.89
N ARG A 288 1.56 -12.00 18.89
CA ARG A 288 2.02 -11.49 20.20
C ARG A 288 2.96 -12.48 20.89
N ILE A 289 2.58 -13.76 20.92
CA ILE A 289 3.36 -14.84 21.54
C ILE A 289 4.69 -15.03 20.81
N ALA A 290 4.67 -15.13 19.48
CA ALA A 290 5.86 -15.32 18.67
C ALA A 290 6.84 -14.13 18.73
N MET A 291 6.35 -12.93 19.00
CA MET A 291 7.17 -11.74 19.24
C MET A 291 7.58 -11.57 20.72
N ILE A 292 7.23 -12.51 21.60
CA ILE A 292 7.58 -12.46 23.03
C ILE A 292 7.02 -11.19 23.71
N GLN A 293 5.88 -10.69 23.23
CA GLN A 293 5.24 -9.49 23.78
C GLN A 293 4.35 -9.86 24.97
N PRO A 294 4.34 -9.07 26.06
CA PRO A 294 3.53 -9.38 27.23
C PRO A 294 2.04 -9.25 26.95
N LYS A 295 1.24 -10.18 27.50
CA LYS A 295 -0.23 -10.10 27.42
C LYS A 295 -0.71 -8.80 28.07
N GLN A 296 -1.64 -8.11 27.40
CA GLN A 296 -2.20 -6.87 27.90
C GLN A 296 -3.53 -7.11 28.64
N PRO A 297 -3.87 -6.27 29.63
CA PRO A 297 -5.16 -6.32 30.29
C PRO A 297 -6.33 -6.07 29.32
N THR A 298 -7.45 -6.74 29.56
CA THR A 298 -8.67 -6.68 28.72
C THR A 298 -9.23 -5.27 28.53
N TYR A 299 -9.09 -4.39 29.53
CA TYR A 299 -9.56 -3.00 29.41
C TYR A 299 -8.81 -2.20 28.33
N LEU A 300 -7.54 -2.51 28.05
CA LEU A 300 -6.79 -1.85 26.98
C LEU A 300 -7.29 -2.29 25.60
N HIS A 301 -7.63 -3.57 25.43
CA HIS A 301 -8.29 -4.05 24.22
C HIS A 301 -9.65 -3.37 24.04
N PHE A 302 -10.44 -3.25 25.11
CA PHE A 302 -11.71 -2.54 25.06
C PHE A 302 -11.54 -1.07 24.63
N ILE A 303 -10.54 -0.35 25.17
CA ILE A 303 -10.23 1.02 24.75
C ILE A 303 -9.88 1.07 23.26
N LEU A 304 -8.96 0.21 22.80
CA LEU A 304 -8.53 0.16 21.40
C LEU A 304 -9.73 -0.06 20.47
N HIS A 305 -10.53 -1.11 20.72
CA HIS A 305 -11.68 -1.42 19.90
C HIS A 305 -12.73 -0.30 19.93
N THR A 306 -13.01 0.27 21.10
CA THR A 306 -13.97 1.38 21.23
C THR A 306 -13.54 2.59 20.40
N VAL A 307 -12.26 2.94 20.41
CA VAL A 307 -11.72 4.02 19.58
C VAL A 307 -11.90 3.71 18.09
N LEU A 308 -11.50 2.52 17.64
CA LEU A 308 -11.61 2.12 16.23
C LEU A 308 -13.06 2.07 15.75
N TYR A 309 -13.98 1.50 16.55
CA TYR A 309 -15.41 1.50 16.23
C TYR A 309 -16.02 2.90 16.23
N SER A 310 -15.60 3.78 17.15
CA SER A 310 -16.06 5.16 17.19
C SER A 310 -15.60 5.92 15.95
N VAL A 311 -14.35 5.74 15.52
CA VAL A 311 -13.85 6.32 14.27
C VAL A 311 -14.66 5.82 13.07
N ALA A 312 -14.95 4.52 12.99
CA ALA A 312 -15.78 3.95 11.93
C ALA A 312 -17.19 4.55 11.92
N PHE A 313 -17.81 4.70 13.09
CA PHE A 313 -19.14 5.29 13.26
C PHE A 313 -19.16 6.76 12.81
N VAL A 314 -18.22 7.57 13.30
CA VAL A 314 -18.11 9.00 12.94
C VAL A 314 -17.89 9.14 11.44
N GLN A 315 -16.97 8.35 10.86
CA GLN A 315 -16.76 8.35 9.42
C GLN A 315 -18.03 7.97 8.67
N ARG A 316 -18.74 6.92 9.07
CA ARG A 316 -19.94 6.43 8.38
C ARG A 316 -21.07 7.44 8.35
N TYR A 317 -21.36 8.05 9.50
CA TYR A 317 -22.62 8.78 9.70
C TYR A 317 -22.44 10.30 9.75
N LEU A 318 -21.25 10.80 10.12
CA LEU A 318 -21.06 12.22 10.43
C LEU A 318 -20.07 12.92 9.50
N CYS A 319 -19.25 12.20 8.74
CA CYS A 319 -18.33 12.81 7.79
C CYS A 319 -18.89 12.74 6.36
N LEU A 320 -18.66 13.76 5.55
CA LEU A 320 -18.85 13.65 4.10
C LEU A 320 -17.80 12.70 3.49
N PRO A 321 -18.09 12.03 2.36
CA PRO A 321 -17.07 11.24 1.66
C PRO A 321 -15.96 12.16 1.13
N ARG A 322 -14.75 11.61 1.03
CA ARG A 322 -13.60 12.34 0.45
C ARG A 322 -13.91 12.70 -1.00
N SER A 323 -13.58 13.92 -1.43
CA SER A 323 -13.75 14.35 -2.82
C SER A 323 -12.56 13.97 -3.70
N ASP A 324 -11.35 14.02 -3.14
CA ASP A 324 -10.08 13.77 -3.83
C ASP A 324 -9.46 12.41 -3.43
N SER A 325 -9.02 11.62 -4.42
CA SER A 325 -8.28 10.36 -4.24
C SER A 325 -6.88 10.59 -3.69
N ASN A 326 -6.29 11.75 -3.98
CA ASN A 326 -4.86 11.95 -3.93
C ASN A 326 -4.37 12.51 -2.57
N HIS A 327 -5.23 12.48 -1.54
CA HIS A 327 -4.90 12.90 -0.16
C HIS A 327 -4.29 11.78 0.70
N GLY A 328 -4.39 10.50 0.28
CA GLY A 328 -3.96 9.34 1.07
C GLY A 328 -2.77 8.57 0.53
N ALA A 329 -2.31 8.85 -0.69
CA ALA A 329 -1.18 8.16 -1.32
C ALA A 329 0.14 8.90 -1.05
N ALA A 330 1.24 8.15 -0.86
CA ALA A 330 2.59 8.71 -0.76
C ALA A 330 3.02 9.43 -2.04
N ILE A 331 2.46 9.02 -3.18
CA ILE A 331 2.85 9.48 -4.51
C ILE A 331 1.77 10.35 -5.15
N ASP A 332 2.17 11.09 -6.18
CA ASP A 332 1.21 11.68 -7.11
C ASP A 332 0.74 10.63 -8.12
N ILE A 333 -0.55 10.32 -8.11
CA ILE A 333 -1.15 9.31 -8.98
C ILE A 333 -1.16 9.79 -10.44
N SER A 334 -1.42 11.08 -10.69
CA SER A 334 -1.35 11.62 -12.05
C SER A 334 0.09 11.57 -12.56
N LEU A 335 0.25 11.26 -13.85
CA LEU A 335 1.53 11.52 -14.49
C LEU A 335 1.82 13.03 -14.41
N PRO A 336 3.06 13.43 -14.10
CA PRO A 336 3.41 14.84 -14.06
C PRO A 336 3.21 15.47 -15.46
N GLU A 337 2.19 16.33 -15.61
CA GLU A 337 1.93 17.08 -16.86
C GLU A 337 3.14 17.91 -17.31
N ASN A 338 3.97 18.28 -16.33
CA ASN A 338 5.24 18.99 -16.49
C ASN A 338 6.43 18.10 -16.12
N ALA A 339 6.50 16.89 -16.69
CA ALA A 339 7.81 16.30 -17.00
C ALA A 339 8.52 17.16 -18.07
N CYS A 340 8.70 18.46 -17.78
CA CYS A 340 9.42 19.39 -18.62
C CYS A 340 10.82 18.80 -18.87
N PRO A 341 11.40 19.00 -20.05
CA PRO A 341 12.74 18.55 -20.34
C PRO A 341 13.67 19.18 -19.30
N VAL A 342 14.05 18.37 -18.31
CA VAL A 342 15.15 18.71 -17.42
C VAL A 342 16.34 18.97 -18.36
N PRO A 343 17.19 19.99 -18.11
CA PRO A 343 18.40 20.18 -18.91
C PRO A 343 19.10 18.83 -19.07
N SER A 344 19.54 18.51 -20.29
CA SER A 344 19.96 17.16 -20.74
C SER A 344 20.96 16.41 -19.85
N SER A 345 21.52 17.05 -18.83
CA SER A 345 22.44 16.48 -17.85
C SER A 345 21.81 15.99 -16.54
N LYS A 346 20.53 16.27 -16.24
CA LYS A 346 19.90 15.88 -14.97
C LYS A 346 18.68 15.00 -15.18
N LEU A 347 18.62 13.89 -14.44
CA LEU A 347 17.49 12.96 -14.46
C LEU A 347 16.26 13.57 -13.75
N PHE A 348 15.07 13.28 -14.26
CA PHE A 348 13.79 13.67 -13.64
C PHE A 348 13.64 13.02 -12.25
N ARG A 349 13.19 13.78 -11.25
CA ARG A 349 12.98 13.33 -9.87
C ARG A 349 11.57 13.68 -9.41
N MET A 350 10.99 12.77 -8.63
CA MET A 350 9.64 12.90 -8.05
C MET A 350 9.72 13.26 -6.57
N HIS A 351 8.62 13.81 -6.03
CA HIS A 351 8.49 14.14 -4.62
C HIS A 351 7.21 13.51 -4.05
N PRO A 352 7.25 13.07 -2.77
CA PRO A 352 6.05 12.59 -2.09
C PRO A 352 5.02 13.72 -1.90
N LYS A 353 3.75 13.35 -1.80
CA LYS A 353 2.68 14.31 -1.49
C LYS A 353 2.55 14.62 0.00
N TRP A 354 2.95 13.68 0.84
CA TRP A 354 2.91 13.80 2.28
C TRP A 354 4.23 13.32 2.87
N PHE A 355 4.52 13.76 4.09
CA PHE A 355 5.82 13.51 4.73
C PHE A 355 5.62 13.02 6.16
N GLN A 356 6.38 11.97 6.48
CA GLN A 356 6.57 11.50 7.86
C GLN A 356 7.30 12.56 8.70
N ALA A 357 7.39 12.32 10.01
CA ALA A 357 8.11 13.21 10.94
C ALA A 357 9.55 13.52 10.49
N ARG A 358 10.22 12.54 9.86
CA ARG A 358 11.44 12.75 9.09
C ARG A 358 11.08 12.91 7.62
N PRO A 359 11.20 14.13 7.06
CA PRO A 359 10.63 14.44 5.76
C PRO A 359 11.57 14.05 4.61
N TRP A 360 11.78 12.75 4.40
CA TRP A 360 12.52 12.23 3.25
C TRP A 360 11.91 12.71 1.94
N TYR A 361 12.76 13.11 1.00
CA TYR A 361 12.39 13.61 -0.32
C TYR A 361 11.58 14.90 -0.34
N LYS A 362 11.46 15.60 0.79
CA LYS A 362 10.77 16.90 0.83
C LYS A 362 11.61 17.98 0.16
N PRO A 363 11.06 18.72 -0.82
CA PRO A 363 11.79 19.80 -1.45
C PRO A 363 12.06 20.95 -0.48
N GLU A 364 13.24 21.57 -0.62
CA GLU A 364 13.58 22.76 0.14
C GLU A 364 12.68 23.96 -0.27
N PRO A 365 12.06 24.66 0.70
CA PRO A 365 11.20 25.77 0.38
C PRO A 365 11.99 26.92 -0.26
N ARG A 366 11.54 27.34 -1.45
CA ARG A 366 12.11 28.47 -2.19
C ARG A 366 11.73 29.83 -1.60
N THR A 367 10.57 29.91 -0.95
CA THR A 367 10.05 31.15 -0.38
C THR A 367 10.40 31.30 1.09
N PHE A 368 10.52 32.54 1.57
CA PHE A 368 10.72 32.84 2.98
C PHE A 368 9.58 32.26 3.85
N GLY A 369 8.33 32.41 3.43
CA GLY A 369 7.16 31.85 4.13
C GLY A 369 7.22 30.33 4.26
N GLY A 370 7.65 29.62 3.20
CA GLY A 370 7.86 28.18 3.25
C GLY A 370 8.96 27.76 4.24
N ARG A 371 10.08 28.50 4.25
CA ARG A 371 11.18 28.28 5.22
C ARG A 371 10.72 28.51 6.65
N MET A 372 9.96 29.57 6.90
CA MET A 372 9.41 29.87 8.22
C MET A 372 8.43 28.78 8.66
N ARG A 373 7.53 28.32 7.78
CA ARG A 373 6.60 27.22 8.08
C ARG A 373 7.35 25.95 8.46
N ASP A 374 8.35 25.54 7.68
CA ASP A 374 9.12 24.33 7.94
C ASP A 374 9.97 24.46 9.21
N TRP A 375 10.50 25.66 9.49
CA TRP A 375 11.17 25.97 10.75
C TRP A 375 10.25 25.89 11.96
N VAL A 376 9.03 26.44 11.87
CA VAL A 376 8.02 26.31 12.93
C VAL A 376 7.66 24.84 13.15
N ALA A 377 7.39 24.10 12.08
CA ALA A 377 7.08 22.66 12.16
C ALA A 377 8.19 21.86 12.84
N PHE A 378 9.46 22.16 12.54
CA PHE A 378 10.61 21.59 13.24
C PHE A 378 10.64 22.00 14.73
N LYS A 379 10.42 23.28 15.04
CA LYS A 379 10.47 23.78 16.42
C LYS A 379 9.38 23.23 17.32
N ILE A 380 8.19 22.96 16.79
CA ILE A 380 7.07 22.37 17.56
C ILE A 380 7.10 20.83 17.57
N GLY A 381 8.12 20.20 16.96
CA GLY A 381 8.28 18.74 16.95
C GLY A 381 7.39 18.00 15.96
N LEU A 382 6.78 18.70 14.99
CA LEU A 382 6.08 18.05 13.87
C LEU A 382 7.08 17.42 12.88
N TYR A 383 8.25 18.06 12.71
CA TYR A 383 9.38 17.48 11.99
C TYR A 383 10.61 17.31 12.87
N ASP A 384 11.32 16.20 12.67
CA ASP A 384 12.59 15.89 13.32
C ASP A 384 13.78 16.66 12.74
N ALA A 385 13.65 17.07 11.49
CA ALA A 385 14.71 17.71 10.73
C ALA A 385 14.12 18.57 9.63
N LEU A 386 14.85 19.63 9.27
CA LEU A 386 14.51 20.44 8.11
C LEU A 386 14.85 19.68 6.81
N PRO A 387 14.09 19.92 5.72
CA PRO A 387 14.45 19.44 4.40
C PRO A 387 15.88 19.87 4.02
N GLY A 388 16.59 18.98 3.34
CA GLY A 388 17.94 19.28 2.86
C GLY A 388 18.59 18.06 2.20
N PRO A 389 19.84 18.19 1.72
CA PRO A 389 20.52 17.15 0.95
C PRO A 389 20.65 15.81 1.70
N LYS A 390 20.78 15.83 3.03
CA LYS A 390 20.85 14.60 3.86
C LYS A 390 19.54 13.80 3.85
N LEU A 391 18.43 14.45 3.53
CA LEU A 391 17.11 13.85 3.38
C LEU A 391 16.67 13.77 1.90
N GLN A 392 17.61 13.92 0.97
CA GLN A 392 17.39 13.84 -0.47
C GLN A 392 16.32 14.84 -0.96
N SER A 393 16.47 16.11 -0.58
CA SER A 393 15.52 17.19 -0.93
C SER A 393 15.37 17.43 -2.44
N GLU A 394 16.26 16.89 -3.26
CA GLU A 394 16.15 16.84 -4.73
C GLU A 394 15.10 15.84 -5.24
N GLY A 395 14.55 14.98 -4.38
CA GLY A 395 13.53 14.00 -4.73
C GLY A 395 14.09 12.62 -5.06
N TYR A 396 13.21 11.71 -5.45
CA TYR A 396 13.55 10.31 -5.69
C TYR A 396 13.38 9.90 -7.15
N ARG A 397 14.04 8.79 -7.48
CA ARG A 397 13.75 7.96 -8.65
C ARG A 397 13.51 6.54 -8.18
N LEU A 398 12.53 5.87 -8.77
CA LEU A 398 12.06 4.57 -8.28
C LEU A 398 13.18 3.52 -8.32
N GLU A 399 14.00 3.51 -9.36
CA GLU A 399 15.11 2.58 -9.49
C GLU A 399 16.28 2.86 -8.51
N GLU A 400 16.30 4.02 -7.85
CA GLU A 400 17.33 4.43 -6.88
C GLU A 400 16.91 4.13 -5.43
N MET A 401 15.63 3.80 -5.19
CA MET A 401 15.09 3.62 -3.84
C MET A 401 15.65 2.41 -3.11
N GLY A 402 15.60 2.43 -1.78
CA GLY A 402 16.10 1.37 -0.91
C GLY A 402 17.29 1.81 -0.04
N PRO A 403 18.00 0.84 0.56
CA PRO A 403 19.17 1.10 1.40
C PRO A 403 20.20 2.00 0.71
N ALA A 404 20.81 2.93 1.44
CA ALA A 404 21.79 3.88 0.89
C ALA A 404 22.95 3.18 0.14
N LYS A 405 23.36 1.98 0.60
CA LYS A 405 24.39 1.16 -0.07
C LYS A 405 24.00 0.68 -1.48
N TYR A 406 22.72 0.68 -1.83
CA TYR A 406 22.19 0.22 -3.11
C TYR A 406 21.65 1.35 -3.99
N GLU A 407 21.68 2.60 -3.54
CA GLU A 407 21.14 3.76 -4.27
C GLU A 407 21.74 3.93 -5.67
N LYS A 408 23.02 3.56 -5.83
CA LYS A 408 23.77 3.63 -7.09
C LYS A 408 23.97 2.27 -7.77
N SER A 409 23.30 1.23 -7.29
CA SER A 409 23.52 -0.16 -7.73
C SER A 409 22.25 -0.76 -8.30
N GLY A 410 22.37 -1.46 -9.44
CA GLY A 410 21.24 -2.15 -10.06
C GLY A 410 20.22 -1.24 -10.74
N ASN A 411 20.52 0.04 -10.92
CA ASN A 411 19.58 1.00 -11.49
C ASN A 411 19.28 0.67 -12.96
N GLU A 412 20.31 0.34 -13.76
CA GLU A 412 20.11 -0.10 -15.16
C GLU A 412 19.45 -1.48 -15.25
N GLU A 413 19.82 -2.42 -14.37
CA GLU A 413 19.18 -3.74 -14.30
C GLU A 413 17.69 -3.62 -13.97
N ALA A 414 17.31 -2.78 -13.00
CA ALA A 414 15.93 -2.53 -12.64
C ALA A 414 15.14 -1.87 -13.77
N ILE A 415 15.73 -0.93 -14.50
CA ILE A 415 15.09 -0.30 -15.68
C ILE A 415 14.94 -1.30 -16.83
N GLY A 416 15.94 -2.17 -17.05
CA GLY A 416 15.86 -3.24 -18.04
C GLY A 416 14.73 -4.22 -17.73
N MET A 417 14.69 -4.74 -16.50
CA MET A 417 13.62 -5.62 -16.01
C MET A 417 12.25 -4.95 -16.07
N ALA A 418 12.16 -3.65 -15.74
CA ALA A 418 10.93 -2.88 -15.89
C ALA A 418 10.46 -2.85 -17.35
N GLY A 419 11.37 -2.68 -18.31
CA GLY A 419 11.06 -2.73 -19.74
C GLY A 419 10.58 -4.12 -20.20
N GLU A 420 11.08 -5.19 -19.60
CA GLU A 420 10.59 -6.55 -19.86
C GLU A 420 9.14 -6.73 -19.37
N PHE A 421 8.84 -6.31 -18.13
CA PHE A 421 7.48 -6.34 -17.58
C PHE A 421 6.53 -5.44 -18.36
N TYR A 422 7.01 -4.28 -18.76
CA TYR A 422 6.21 -3.31 -19.50
C TYR A 422 5.96 -3.76 -20.95
N GLY A 423 6.88 -4.53 -21.52
CA GLY A 423 6.80 -5.06 -22.89
C GLY A 423 7.50 -4.19 -23.94
N CYS A 424 8.05 -3.04 -23.55
CA CYS A 424 8.89 -2.18 -24.37
C CYS A 424 9.92 -1.43 -23.50
N PRO A 425 11.00 -0.88 -24.09
CA PRO A 425 11.97 -0.08 -23.34
C PRO A 425 11.32 1.12 -22.64
N ILE A 426 11.75 1.39 -21.40
CA ILE A 426 11.26 2.54 -20.63
C ILE A 426 11.71 3.85 -21.28
N SER A 427 10.74 4.71 -21.60
CA SER A 427 10.92 6.00 -22.27
C SER A 427 11.23 7.14 -21.28
N ALA A 428 11.68 8.27 -21.79
CA ALA A 428 11.81 9.50 -21.01
C ALA A 428 10.43 9.92 -20.46
N PRO A 429 10.35 10.50 -19.25
CA PRO A 429 11.44 11.00 -18.40
C PRO A 429 12.04 9.93 -17.44
N PHE A 430 11.56 8.69 -17.52
CA PHE A 430 11.92 7.62 -16.60
C PHE A 430 13.10 6.78 -17.08
N SER A 431 13.46 6.86 -18.37
CA SER A 431 14.71 6.31 -18.90
C SER A 431 15.94 6.91 -18.20
N ARG A 432 17.06 6.18 -18.25
CA ARG A 432 18.39 6.68 -17.84
C ARG A 432 19.28 7.04 -19.03
N ARG A 433 18.81 6.78 -20.26
CA ARG A 433 19.49 7.03 -21.53
C ARG A 433 18.64 7.94 -22.40
#